data_AF-E9G1S3-F1
#
_entry.id   AF-E9G1S3-F1
#
_cell.length_a   1.000
_cell.length_b   1.000
_cell.length_c   1.000
_cell.angle_alpha   90.00
_cell.angle_beta   90.00
_cell.angle_gamma   90.00
#
_symmetry.space_group_name_H-M   'P 1'
#
loop_
_entity.id
_entity.type
_entity.pdbx_description
1 polymer ?
#
loop_
_entity_poly.entity_id
_entity_poly.type
_entity_poly.pdbx_seq_one_letter_code
_entity_poly.pdbx_strand_id
1 'polypeptide(L)'
;AFFGQPLNKIFPQADQLPQPIMDMLLELRAKGPHTVGIFRKSANARQVREIRERIDANGSRMDWNGVNAVVTAVVFKDFLRSLPDSLLCSGMYDQWLQVAAMDGQDSALEKIKGLCDRLPSANVTLLRHFLCVLLHIVANSSHNMMSASNLAVCVGPSLLWAPVAAANATAAAAALNPALALSAEATASKQVPALVAVLIDKCSILFGAETVIFF
;
A
#
# COMPACT_ATOMS: atom_id res chain seq x y z
N ALA A 1 8.01 20.15 -0.87
CA ALA A 1 6.87 19.27 -0.58
C ALA A 1 7.25 17.85 -0.95
N PHE A 2 7.08 16.91 -0.02
CA PHE A 2 7.41 15.50 -0.14
C PHE A 2 6.19 14.68 -0.59
N PHE A 3 5.04 14.92 0.02
CA PHE A 3 3.77 14.33 -0.39
C PHE A 3 3.33 14.90 -1.75
N GLY A 4 2.60 14.12 -2.53
CA GLY A 4 2.16 14.57 -3.86
C GLY A 4 3.23 14.45 -4.95
N GLN A 5 4.47 14.09 -4.62
CA GLN A 5 5.54 14.00 -5.61
C GLN A 5 5.65 12.57 -6.19
N PRO A 6 6.00 12.44 -7.49
CA PRO A 6 6.37 11.15 -8.08
C PRO A 6 7.51 10.48 -7.32
N LEU A 7 7.47 9.16 -7.15
CA LEU A 7 8.50 8.40 -6.43
C LEU A 7 9.90 8.62 -7.01
N ASN A 8 10.03 8.71 -8.33
CA ASN A 8 11.31 8.95 -9.01
C ASN A 8 11.94 10.33 -8.71
N LYS A 9 11.17 11.29 -8.18
CA LYS A 9 11.69 12.60 -7.75
C LYS A 9 12.14 12.62 -6.29
N ILE A 10 11.52 11.78 -5.45
CA ILE A 10 11.82 11.76 -4.01
C ILE A 10 12.86 10.70 -3.66
N PHE A 11 12.99 9.63 -4.44
CA PHE A 11 13.99 8.57 -4.24
C PHE A 11 15.38 9.10 -4.61
N PRO A 12 16.36 9.07 -3.68
CA PRO A 12 17.73 9.46 -3.98
C PRO A 12 18.36 8.60 -5.07
N GLN A 13 18.04 7.30 -5.05
CA GLN A 13 18.41 6.27 -6.02
C GLN A 13 17.28 5.26 -6.12
N ALA A 14 17.18 4.54 -7.25
CA ALA A 14 16.03 3.68 -7.54
C ALA A 14 15.78 2.60 -6.46
N ASP A 15 16.85 2.11 -5.82
CA ASP A 15 16.79 1.07 -4.80
C ASP A 15 16.91 1.58 -3.35
N GLN A 16 16.95 2.91 -3.16
CA GLN A 16 17.11 3.51 -1.83
C GLN A 16 15.85 4.30 -1.43
N LEU A 17 15.18 3.85 -0.37
CA LEU A 17 14.05 4.56 0.18
C LEU A 17 14.46 5.92 0.79
N PRO A 18 13.71 7.00 0.51
CA PRO A 18 13.86 8.27 1.22
C PRO A 18 13.74 8.08 2.72
N GLN A 19 14.55 8.81 3.49
CA GLN A 19 14.62 8.62 4.92
C GLN A 19 13.25 8.73 5.63
N PRO A 20 12.36 9.70 5.34
CA PRO A 20 11.05 9.76 6.00
C PRO A 20 10.18 8.52 5.78
N ILE A 21 10.30 7.86 4.62
CA ILE A 21 9.59 6.61 4.31
C ILE A 21 10.21 5.46 5.09
N MET A 22 11.54 5.38 5.11
CA MET A 22 12.27 4.37 5.85
C MET A 22 11.92 4.44 7.35
N ASP A 23 11.95 5.63 7.94
CA ASP A 23 11.64 5.82 9.35
C ASP A 23 10.19 5.39 9.67
N MET A 24 9.21 5.76 8.83
CA MET A 24 7.82 5.29 8.98
C MET A 24 7.71 3.76 8.94
N LEU A 25 8.42 3.11 8.01
CA LEU A 25 8.39 1.65 7.87
C LEU A 25 9.04 0.95 9.06
N LEU A 26 10.16 1.47 9.57
CA LEU A 26 10.82 0.94 10.76
C LEU A 26 9.95 1.07 12.01
N GLU A 27 9.28 2.20 12.19
CA GLU A 27 8.31 2.42 13.27
C GLU A 27 7.12 1.46 13.19
N LEU A 28 6.58 1.27 11.98
CA LEU A 28 5.49 0.33 11.74
C LEU A 28 5.92 -1.12 11.96
N ARG A 29 7.15 -1.47 11.59
CA ARG A 29 7.71 -2.79 11.85
C ARG A 29 7.88 -3.04 13.35
N ALA A 30 8.40 -2.06 14.08
CA ALA A 30 8.67 -2.18 15.51
C ALA A 30 7.38 -2.21 16.35
N LYS A 31 6.43 -1.32 16.07
CA LYS A 31 5.23 -1.12 16.92
C LYS A 31 3.97 -1.76 16.35
N GLY A 32 3.89 -1.97 15.04
CA GLY A 32 2.72 -2.52 14.35
C GLY A 32 2.29 -3.90 14.85
N PRO A 33 3.20 -4.88 15.01
CA PRO A 33 2.85 -6.21 15.51
C PRO A 33 2.19 -6.20 16.89
N HIS A 34 2.44 -5.16 17.70
CA HIS A 34 1.91 -5.01 19.06
C HIS A 34 0.71 -4.05 19.13
N THR A 35 0.29 -3.45 18.02
CA THR A 35 -0.79 -2.45 17.99
C THR A 35 -2.09 -3.06 17.49
N VAL A 36 -3.05 -3.28 18.39
CA VAL A 36 -4.38 -3.83 18.03
C VAL A 36 -5.07 -2.95 17.00
N GLY A 37 -5.40 -3.52 15.84
CA GLY A 37 -6.09 -2.83 14.75
C GLY A 37 -5.22 -1.82 14.00
N ILE A 38 -3.90 -2.00 13.96
CA ILE A 38 -2.99 -1.19 13.13
C ILE A 38 -3.49 -1.14 11.67
N PHE A 39 -3.36 0.01 10.99
CA PHE A 39 -3.98 0.35 9.70
C PHE A 39 -5.51 0.41 9.63
N ARG A 40 -6.24 -0.25 10.55
CA ARG A 40 -7.71 -0.19 10.61
C ARG A 40 -8.22 1.00 11.42
N LYS A 41 -7.60 1.28 12.58
CA LYS A 41 -8.02 2.35 13.48
C LYS A 41 -7.79 3.74 12.88
N SER A 42 -8.70 4.67 13.19
CA SER A 42 -8.52 6.09 12.92
C SER A 42 -7.55 6.72 13.91
N ALA A 43 -6.74 7.66 13.43
CA ALA A 43 -5.81 8.44 14.24
C ALA A 43 -6.38 9.83 14.55
N ASN A 44 -5.79 10.52 15.53
CA ASN A 44 -6.09 11.93 15.79
C ASN A 44 -5.69 12.78 14.56
N ALA A 45 -6.66 13.43 13.93
CA ALA A 45 -6.47 14.18 12.69
C ALA A 45 -5.46 15.34 12.82
N ARG A 46 -5.40 15.98 14.00
CA ARG A 46 -4.43 17.04 14.27
C ARG A 46 -3.00 16.48 14.28
N GLN A 47 -2.78 15.35 14.96
CA GLN A 47 -1.46 14.72 14.99
C GLN A 47 -1.02 14.24 13.60
N VAL A 48 -1.94 13.64 12.83
CA VAL A 48 -1.66 13.24 11.43
C VAL A 48 -1.22 14.44 10.60
N ARG A 49 -1.96 15.56 10.69
CA ARG A 49 -1.63 16.79 9.98
C ARG A 49 -0.27 17.36 10.40
N GLU A 50 0.00 17.46 11.70
CA GLU A 50 1.26 17.99 12.22
C GLU A 50 2.48 17.14 11.79
N ILE A 51 2.33 15.81 11.74
CA ILE A 51 3.40 14.91 11.29
C ILE A 51 3.59 15.05 9.77
N ARG A 52 2.49 15.11 9.00
CA ARG A 52 2.54 15.32 7.55
C ARG A 52 3.25 16.63 7.19
N GLU A 53 2.84 17.74 7.80
CA GLU A 53 3.43 19.07 7.56
C GLU A 53 4.93 19.09 7.91
N ARG A 54 5.33 18.42 9.00
CA ARG A 54 6.75 18.29 9.38
C ARG A 54 7.56 17.52 8.35
N ILE A 55 7.04 16.41 7.82
CA ILE A 55 7.71 15.66 6.74
C ILE A 55 7.82 16.51 5.47
N ASP A 56 6.76 17.23 5.10
CA ASP A 56 6.72 18.09 3.90
C ASP A 56 7.69 19.28 3.98
N ALA A 57 7.89 19.84 5.18
CA ALA A 57 8.75 20.99 5.42
C ALA A 57 10.24 20.62 5.43
N ASN A 58 10.62 19.52 6.10
CA ASN A 58 12.03 19.27 6.44
C ASN A 58 12.71 18.17 5.63
N GLY A 59 11.97 17.28 4.95
CA GLY A 59 12.54 16.18 4.14
C GLY A 59 13.56 15.27 4.85
N SER A 60 13.74 15.41 6.16
CA SER A 60 14.83 14.85 6.95
C SER A 60 14.43 14.67 8.43
N ARG A 61 15.18 13.76 9.10
CA ARG A 61 15.02 13.19 10.46
C ARG A 61 13.99 13.86 11.37
N MET A 62 12.79 13.29 11.38
CA MET A 62 11.85 13.45 12.49
C MET A 62 12.24 12.46 13.59
N ASP A 63 12.18 12.87 14.85
CA ASP A 63 12.20 11.91 15.96
C ASP A 63 10.85 11.20 16.04
N TRP A 64 10.85 9.90 15.77
CA TRP A 64 9.65 9.06 15.82
C TRP A 64 9.40 8.46 17.22
N ASN A 65 10.29 8.73 18.18
CA ASN A 65 10.06 8.36 19.56
C ASN A 65 8.77 9.01 20.09
N GLY A 66 7.94 8.20 20.74
CA GLY A 66 6.64 8.64 21.25
C GLY A 66 5.56 8.87 20.18
N VAL A 67 5.86 8.79 18.88
CA VAL A 67 4.83 8.83 17.85
C VAL A 67 4.01 7.55 17.92
N ASN A 68 2.68 7.70 17.97
CA ASN A 68 1.73 6.60 18.04
C ASN A 68 1.72 5.82 16.72
N ALA A 69 1.82 4.50 16.77
CA ALA A 69 1.84 3.64 15.59
C ALA A 69 0.62 3.80 14.68
N VAL A 70 -0.57 4.07 15.25
CA VAL A 70 -1.79 4.33 14.47
C VAL A 70 -1.67 5.64 13.69
N VAL A 71 -1.05 6.68 14.28
CA VAL A 71 -0.75 7.94 13.56
C VAL A 71 0.22 7.66 12.41
N THR A 72 1.32 6.95 12.67
CA THR A 72 2.29 6.55 11.63
C THR A 72 1.61 5.78 10.50
N ALA A 73 0.75 4.81 10.81
CA ALA A 73 0.01 4.03 9.82
C ALA A 73 -0.92 4.89 8.96
N VAL A 74 -1.62 5.85 9.56
CA VAL A 74 -2.50 6.77 8.83
C VAL A 74 -1.70 7.70 7.93
N VAL A 75 -0.60 8.29 8.43
CA VAL A 75 0.30 9.14 7.64
C VAL A 75 0.93 8.37 6.49
N PHE A 76 1.34 7.12 6.71
CA PHE A 76 1.92 6.28 5.66
C PHE A 76 0.89 5.94 4.56
N LYS A 77 -0.34 5.57 4.93
CA LYS A 77 -1.43 5.38 3.93
C LYS A 77 -1.73 6.66 3.17
N ASP A 78 -1.67 7.80 3.86
CA ASP A 78 -1.88 9.11 3.26
C ASP A 78 -0.76 9.50 2.28
N PHE A 79 0.49 9.14 2.59
CA PHE A 79 1.60 9.26 1.66
C PHE A 79 1.36 8.46 0.39
N LEU A 80 1.03 7.16 0.52
CA LEU A 80 0.73 6.29 -0.61
C LEU A 80 -0.41 6.82 -1.49
N ARG A 81 -1.52 7.26 -0.88
CA ARG A 81 -2.66 7.87 -1.60
C ARG A 81 -2.35 9.21 -2.23
N SER A 82 -1.33 9.92 -1.73
CA SER A 82 -0.93 11.21 -2.28
C SER A 82 -0.06 11.08 -3.54
N LEU A 83 0.42 9.89 -3.87
CA LEU A 83 1.24 9.70 -5.07
C LEU A 83 0.46 10.10 -6.34
N PRO A 84 1.11 10.71 -7.34
CA PRO A 84 0.46 11.05 -8.61
C PRO A 84 -0.11 9.85 -9.37
N ASP A 85 0.48 8.68 -9.18
CA ASP A 85 -0.01 7.39 -9.66
C ASP A 85 0.09 6.36 -8.52
N SER A 86 -0.76 5.34 -8.56
CA SER A 86 -0.78 4.30 -7.52
C SER A 86 0.54 3.53 -7.43
N LEU A 87 0.84 2.99 -6.25
CA LEU A 87 2.08 2.25 -6.05
C LEU A 87 2.16 1.03 -7.00
N LEU A 88 1.02 0.40 -7.29
CA LEU A 88 0.90 -0.70 -8.23
C LEU A 88 0.69 -0.25 -9.70
N CYS A 89 0.89 1.04 -9.99
CA CYS A 89 0.69 1.71 -11.28
C CYS A 89 -0.75 1.56 -11.82
N SER A 90 -1.53 2.64 -11.83
CA SER A 90 -2.95 2.59 -12.23
C SER A 90 -3.13 2.20 -13.70
N GLY A 91 -2.11 2.41 -14.55
CA GLY A 91 -2.12 1.92 -15.94
C GLY A 91 -2.15 0.39 -16.07
N MET A 92 -1.86 -0.35 -15.00
CA MET A 92 -1.97 -1.81 -14.94
C MET A 92 -3.21 -2.29 -14.17
N TYR A 93 -4.12 -1.39 -13.81
CA TYR A 93 -5.29 -1.67 -12.95
C TYR A 93 -6.12 -2.87 -13.42
N ASP A 94 -6.52 -2.90 -14.70
CA ASP A 94 -7.36 -3.99 -15.22
C ASP A 94 -6.61 -5.34 -15.23
N GLN A 95 -5.30 -5.32 -15.45
CA GLN A 95 -4.47 -6.53 -15.42
C GLN A 95 -4.37 -7.07 -13.98
N TRP A 96 -4.24 -6.19 -13.00
CA TRP A 96 -4.28 -6.56 -11.58
C TRP A 96 -5.62 -7.17 -11.19
N LEU A 97 -6.73 -6.57 -11.60
CA LEU A 97 -8.08 -7.10 -11.33
C LEU A 97 -8.33 -8.43 -12.03
N GLN A 98 -7.87 -8.57 -13.28
CA GLN A 98 -7.97 -9.83 -14.02
C GLN A 98 -7.25 -10.96 -13.30
N VAL A 99 -6.01 -10.72 -12.84
CA VAL A 99 -5.23 -11.73 -12.11
C VAL A 99 -5.85 -12.06 -10.75
N ALA A 100 -6.41 -11.07 -10.06
CA ALA A 100 -7.15 -11.27 -8.81
C ALA A 100 -8.43 -12.12 -8.98
N ALA A 101 -8.96 -12.23 -10.20
CA ALA A 101 -10.14 -13.00 -10.54
C ALA A 101 -9.84 -14.43 -11.03
N MET A 102 -8.55 -14.80 -11.19
CA MET A 102 -8.19 -16.11 -11.77
C MET A 102 -8.36 -17.24 -10.76
N ASP A 103 -8.93 -18.34 -11.25
CA ASP A 103 -8.98 -19.61 -10.53
C ASP A 103 -7.67 -20.37 -10.75
N GLY A 104 -6.92 -20.62 -9.68
CA GLY A 104 -5.64 -21.35 -9.71
C GLY A 104 -4.46 -20.53 -9.17
N GLN A 105 -3.93 -20.96 -8.02
CA GLN A 105 -2.93 -20.19 -7.28
C GLN A 105 -1.59 -20.03 -8.02
N ASP A 106 -1.11 -21.06 -8.71
CA ASP A 106 0.22 -21.03 -9.35
C ASP A 106 0.24 -20.15 -10.60
N SER A 107 -0.75 -20.28 -11.49
CA SER A 107 -0.85 -19.43 -12.69
C SER A 107 -1.10 -17.97 -12.35
N ALA A 108 -1.92 -17.70 -11.31
CA ALA A 108 -2.10 -16.35 -10.83
C ALA A 108 -0.79 -15.76 -10.28
N LEU A 109 -0.03 -16.54 -9.50
CA LEU A 109 1.23 -16.11 -8.91
C LEU A 109 2.29 -15.76 -9.96
N GLU A 110 2.42 -16.56 -11.02
CA GLU A 110 3.33 -16.27 -12.14
C GLU A 110 2.98 -14.94 -12.82
N LYS A 111 1.68 -14.67 -13.03
CA LYS A 111 1.24 -13.39 -13.60
C LYS A 111 1.45 -12.22 -12.65
N ILE A 112 1.19 -12.39 -11.35
CA ILE A 112 1.50 -11.39 -10.33
C ILE A 112 2.99 -11.04 -10.40
N LYS A 113 3.85 -12.05 -10.45
CA LYS A 113 5.30 -11.85 -10.57
C LYS A 113 5.66 -11.06 -11.82
N GLY A 114 5.13 -11.44 -12.99
CA GLY A 114 5.36 -10.69 -14.23
C GLY A 114 4.84 -9.26 -14.21
N LEU A 115 3.78 -8.95 -13.45
CA LEU A 115 3.32 -7.58 -13.23
C LEU A 115 4.24 -6.81 -12.29
N CYS A 116 4.73 -7.44 -11.21
CA CYS A 116 5.73 -6.86 -10.31
C CYS A 116 7.03 -6.52 -11.07
N ASP A 117 7.49 -7.39 -11.98
CA ASP A 117 8.71 -7.19 -12.77
C ASP A 117 8.61 -5.99 -13.74
N ARG A 118 7.37 -5.55 -14.05
CA ARG A 118 7.09 -4.39 -14.92
C ARG A 118 6.92 -3.08 -14.15
N LEU A 119 6.82 -3.13 -12.82
CA LEU A 119 6.73 -1.93 -12.00
C LEU A 119 8.06 -1.16 -12.07
N PRO A 120 8.04 0.18 -12.00
CA PRO A 120 9.26 0.97 -11.86
C PRO A 120 10.04 0.54 -10.61
N SER A 121 11.38 0.57 -10.66
CA SER A 121 12.23 0.11 -9.53
C SER A 121 11.88 0.81 -8.21
N ALA A 122 11.60 2.12 -8.20
CA ALA A 122 11.19 2.83 -6.98
C ALA A 122 9.87 2.28 -6.39
N ASN A 123 8.91 1.90 -7.25
CA ASN A 123 7.64 1.30 -6.84
C ASN A 123 7.87 -0.11 -6.27
N VAL A 124 8.66 -0.94 -6.95
CA VAL A 124 9.03 -2.29 -6.48
C VAL A 124 9.72 -2.20 -5.13
N THR A 125 10.69 -1.30 -4.99
CA THR A 125 11.45 -1.09 -3.75
C THR A 125 10.52 -0.73 -2.60
N LEU A 126 9.62 0.25 -2.76
CA LEU A 126 8.67 0.61 -1.70
C LEU A 126 7.67 -0.50 -1.40
N LEU A 127 7.10 -1.13 -2.43
CA LEU A 127 6.15 -2.22 -2.29
C LEU A 127 6.77 -3.37 -1.49
N ARG A 128 7.99 -3.78 -1.86
CA ARG A 128 8.73 -4.86 -1.22
C ARG A 128 8.94 -4.63 0.27
N HIS A 129 9.44 -3.45 0.66
CA HIS A 129 9.64 -3.11 2.07
C HIS A 129 8.32 -3.04 2.82
N PHE A 130 7.28 -2.45 2.21
CA PHE A 130 5.99 -2.35 2.86
C PHE A 130 5.33 -3.71 3.08
N LEU A 131 5.36 -4.61 2.08
CA LEU A 131 4.84 -5.97 2.22
C LEU A 131 5.60 -6.74 3.31
N CYS A 132 6.91 -6.55 3.43
CA CYS A 132 7.69 -7.11 4.54
C CYS A 132 7.21 -6.62 5.92
N VAL A 133 6.95 -5.31 6.08
CA VAL A 133 6.34 -4.77 7.33
C VAL A 133 4.99 -5.42 7.61
N LEU A 134 4.13 -5.55 6.60
CA LEU A 134 2.83 -6.18 6.76
C LEU A 134 2.96 -7.64 7.19
N LEU A 135 3.95 -8.36 6.66
CA LEU A 135 4.26 -9.74 7.03
C LEU A 135 4.62 -9.88 8.51
N HIS A 136 5.45 -8.98 9.03
CA HIS A 136 5.78 -8.92 10.45
C HIS A 136 4.55 -8.64 11.32
N ILE A 137 3.62 -7.80 10.84
CA ILE A 137 2.35 -7.53 11.53
C ILE A 137 1.46 -8.79 11.52
N VAL A 138 1.34 -9.47 10.37
CA VAL A 138 0.53 -10.69 10.22
C VAL A 138 1.03 -11.81 11.13
N ALA A 139 2.34 -11.92 11.34
CA ALA A 139 2.93 -12.93 12.23
C ALA A 139 2.40 -12.85 13.67
N ASN A 140 1.91 -11.68 14.11
CA ASN A 140 1.30 -11.49 15.43
C ASN A 140 -0.22 -11.21 15.35
N SER A 141 -0.88 -11.66 14.29
CA SER A 141 -2.31 -11.41 14.02
C SER A 141 -3.25 -11.92 15.10
N SER A 142 -2.87 -12.96 15.85
CA SER A 142 -3.62 -13.46 17.01
C SER A 142 -3.74 -12.43 18.15
N HIS A 143 -2.82 -11.47 18.23
CA HIS A 143 -2.83 -10.40 19.23
C HIS A 143 -3.32 -9.07 18.64
N ASN A 144 -2.76 -8.65 17.50
CA ASN A 144 -3.10 -7.35 16.92
C ASN A 144 -4.43 -7.36 16.12
N MET A 145 -5.03 -8.53 15.90
CA MET A 145 -6.32 -8.73 15.21
C MET A 145 -6.30 -8.38 13.71
N MET A 146 -5.11 -8.32 13.10
CA MET A 146 -4.91 -7.95 11.70
C MET A 146 -4.25 -9.11 10.92
N SER A 147 -5.09 -10.00 10.35
CA SER A 147 -4.66 -10.98 9.35
C SER A 147 -4.27 -10.30 8.02
N ALA A 148 -3.65 -11.05 7.09
CA ALA A 148 -3.31 -10.55 5.76
C ALA A 148 -4.55 -9.98 5.04
N SER A 149 -5.69 -10.68 5.08
CA SER A 149 -6.95 -10.20 4.51
C SER A 149 -7.45 -8.91 5.18
N ASN A 150 -7.37 -8.80 6.51
CA ASN A 150 -7.79 -7.59 7.23
C ASN A 150 -6.91 -6.39 6.88
N LEU A 151 -5.59 -6.59 6.78
CA LEU A 151 -4.65 -5.55 6.34
C LEU A 151 -4.93 -5.15 4.91
N ALA A 152 -5.12 -6.11 4.01
CA ALA A 152 -5.37 -5.88 2.61
C ALA A 152 -6.61 -5.02 2.36
N VAL A 153 -7.69 -5.22 3.12
CA VAL A 153 -8.88 -4.33 3.07
C VAL A 153 -8.50 -2.90 3.48
N CYS A 154 -7.66 -2.74 4.50
CA CYS A 154 -7.31 -1.43 5.06
C CYS A 154 -6.30 -0.64 4.22
N VAL A 155 -5.38 -1.32 3.53
CA VAL A 155 -4.29 -0.70 2.77
C VAL A 155 -4.48 -0.78 1.25
N GLY A 156 -5.29 -1.71 0.75
CA GLY A 156 -5.52 -1.94 -0.67
C GLY A 156 -5.93 -0.68 -1.45
N PRO A 157 -6.90 0.11 -0.97
CA PRO A 157 -7.27 1.37 -1.62
C PRO A 157 -6.14 2.42 -1.67
N SER A 158 -5.08 2.24 -0.87
CA SER A 158 -3.88 3.09 -0.90
C SER A 158 -2.79 2.54 -1.81
N LEU A 159 -2.90 1.30 -2.29
CA LEU A 159 -1.91 0.65 -3.15
C LEU A 159 -2.32 0.64 -4.63
N LEU A 160 -3.62 0.53 -4.90
CA LEU A 160 -4.17 0.45 -6.26
C LEU A 160 -5.52 1.16 -6.33
N TRP A 161 -5.66 2.05 -7.30
CA TRP A 161 -6.91 2.71 -7.66
C TRP A 161 -6.99 2.86 -9.18
N ALA A 162 -8.21 2.97 -9.69
CA ALA A 162 -8.44 3.14 -11.12
C ALA A 162 -7.85 4.48 -11.62
N PRO A 163 -7.32 4.54 -12.86
CA PRO A 163 -6.86 5.80 -13.45
C PRO A 163 -7.93 6.89 -13.38
N VAL A 164 -7.54 8.16 -13.22
CA VAL A 164 -8.48 9.30 -13.12
C VAL A 164 -9.43 9.35 -14.33
N ALA A 165 -8.94 9.08 -15.54
CA ALA A 165 -9.78 9.01 -16.74
C ALA A 165 -10.84 7.89 -16.66
N ALA A 166 -10.45 6.72 -16.14
CA ALA A 166 -11.37 5.61 -15.92
C ALA A 166 -12.39 5.96 -14.83
N ALA A 167 -11.96 6.53 -13.70
CA ALA A 167 -12.85 6.96 -12.61
C ALA A 167 -13.88 8.01 -13.08
N ASN A 168 -13.46 8.97 -13.90
CA ASN A 168 -14.35 9.95 -14.50
C ASN A 168 -15.35 9.30 -15.49
N ALA A 169 -14.89 8.31 -16.27
CA ALA A 169 -15.76 7.54 -17.13
C ALA A 169 -16.77 6.71 -16.32
N THR A 170 -16.36 6.13 -15.18
CA THR A 170 -17.26 5.42 -14.26
C THR A 170 -18.29 6.37 -13.67
N ALA A 171 -17.90 7.59 -13.28
CA ALA A 171 -18.82 8.61 -12.78
C ALA A 171 -19.83 9.05 -13.85
N ALA A 172 -19.39 9.24 -15.09
CA ALA A 172 -20.26 9.54 -16.23
C ALA A 172 -21.20 8.37 -16.56
N ALA A 173 -20.69 7.14 -16.55
CA ALA A 173 -21.48 5.92 -16.72
C ALA A 173 -22.48 5.73 -15.59
N ALA A 174 -22.14 6.10 -14.34
CA ALA A 174 -23.06 6.05 -13.20
C ALA A 174 -24.27 6.96 -13.39
N ALA A 175 -24.09 8.13 -14.04
CA ALA A 175 -25.20 9.02 -14.37
C ALA A 175 -26.16 8.43 -15.42
N LEU A 176 -25.66 7.57 -16.32
CA LEU A 176 -26.44 6.92 -17.38
C LEU A 176 -27.04 5.58 -16.95
N ASN A 177 -26.25 4.77 -16.24
CA ASN A 177 -26.62 3.46 -15.70
C ASN A 177 -25.95 3.24 -14.33
N PRO A 178 -26.62 3.65 -13.23
CA PRO A 178 -26.08 3.52 -11.89
C PRO A 178 -25.73 2.07 -11.51
N ALA A 179 -26.50 1.09 -11.98
CA ALA A 179 -26.31 -0.31 -11.61
C ALA A 179 -24.98 -0.89 -12.13
N LEU A 180 -24.56 -0.49 -13.34
CA LEU A 180 -23.29 -0.92 -13.91
C LEU A 180 -22.09 -0.34 -13.14
N ALA A 181 -22.14 0.94 -12.78
CA ALA A 181 -21.10 1.59 -11.99
C ALA A 181 -20.98 0.97 -10.58
N LEU A 182 -22.11 0.73 -9.90
CA LEU A 182 -22.17 0.00 -8.63
C LEU A 182 -21.54 -1.38 -8.73
N SER A 183 -21.77 -2.10 -9.83
CA SER A 183 -21.18 -3.43 -10.04
C SER A 183 -19.66 -3.40 -10.24
N ALA A 184 -19.15 -2.37 -10.92
CA ALA A 184 -17.71 -2.19 -11.13
C ALA A 184 -16.99 -1.81 -9.82
N GLU A 185 -17.56 -0.89 -9.03
CA GLU A 185 -17.04 -0.51 -7.72
C GLU A 185 -17.07 -1.68 -6.73
N ALA A 186 -18.17 -2.45 -6.71
CA ALA A 186 -18.27 -3.64 -5.87
C ALA A 186 -17.22 -4.70 -6.24
N THR A 187 -16.98 -4.90 -7.54
CA THR A 187 -15.94 -5.78 -8.07
C THR A 187 -14.55 -5.33 -7.59
N ALA A 188 -14.21 -4.06 -7.78
CA ALA A 188 -12.95 -3.48 -7.33
C ALA A 188 -12.75 -3.58 -5.81
N SER A 189 -13.80 -3.29 -5.03
CA SER A 189 -13.79 -3.39 -3.57
C SER A 189 -13.56 -4.81 -3.05
N LYS A 190 -13.81 -5.84 -3.87
CA LYS A 190 -13.53 -7.24 -3.55
C LYS A 190 -12.16 -7.69 -4.06
N GLN A 191 -11.83 -7.35 -5.31
CA GLN A 191 -10.64 -7.86 -6.00
C GLN A 191 -9.35 -7.17 -5.53
N VAL A 192 -9.37 -5.87 -5.26
CA VAL A 192 -8.16 -5.15 -4.79
C VAL A 192 -7.68 -5.71 -3.44
N PRO A 193 -8.53 -5.88 -2.41
CA PRO A 193 -8.10 -6.55 -1.19
C PRO A 193 -7.67 -8.01 -1.40
N ALA A 194 -8.33 -8.76 -2.27
CA ALA A 194 -7.93 -10.14 -2.55
C ALA A 194 -6.51 -10.22 -3.14
N LEU A 195 -6.21 -9.37 -4.12
CA LEU A 195 -4.88 -9.24 -4.70
C LEU A 195 -3.83 -8.88 -3.64
N VAL A 196 -4.11 -7.86 -2.83
CA VAL A 196 -3.16 -7.38 -1.82
C VAL A 196 -2.93 -8.42 -0.73
N ALA A 197 -3.94 -9.21 -0.37
CA ALA A 197 -3.75 -10.35 0.55
C ALA A 197 -2.78 -11.38 -0.04
N VAL A 198 -2.90 -11.71 -1.32
CA VAL A 198 -1.96 -12.61 -2.02
C VAL A 198 -0.56 -12.01 -2.06
N LEU A 199 -0.41 -10.71 -2.34
CA LEU A 199 0.89 -10.03 -2.33
C LEU A 199 1.57 -10.10 -0.95
N ILE A 200 0.79 -9.96 0.14
CA ILE A 200 1.30 -10.12 1.51
C ILE A 200 1.74 -11.57 1.73
N ASP A 201 0.82 -12.54 1.56
CA ASP A 201 1.08 -13.95 1.89
C ASP A 201 2.20 -14.58 1.03
N LYS A 202 2.38 -14.11 -0.20
CA LYS A 202 3.37 -14.63 -1.16
C LYS A 202 4.60 -13.74 -1.30
N CYS A 203 4.76 -12.74 -0.43
CA CYS A 203 5.87 -11.77 -0.50
C CYS A 203 7.25 -12.44 -0.56
N SER A 204 7.50 -13.51 0.21
CA SER A 204 8.78 -14.24 0.20
C SER A 204 9.06 -14.95 -1.14
N ILE A 205 8.01 -15.40 -1.84
CA ILE A 205 8.13 -16.04 -3.15
C ILE A 205 8.32 -14.98 -4.24
N LEU A 206 7.62 -13.85 -4.13
CA LEU A 206 7.68 -12.75 -5.08
C LEU A 206 9.02 -12.01 -5.06
N PHE A 207 9.58 -11.75 -3.87
CA PHE A 207 10.75 -10.88 -3.68
C PHE A 207 11.96 -11.58 -3.02
N GLY A 208 11.91 -12.90 -2.88
CA GLY A 208 12.95 -13.70 -2.23
C GLY A 208 12.85 -13.71 -0.71
N ALA A 209 13.28 -14.83 -0.09
CA ALA A 209 13.22 -15.02 1.36
C ALA A 209 14.13 -14.04 2.12
N GLU A 210 15.27 -13.67 1.54
CA GLU A 210 16.26 -12.76 2.14
C GLU A 210 15.67 -11.36 2.41
N THR A 211 14.80 -10.89 1.51
CA THR A 211 14.08 -9.62 1.67
C THR A 211 13.26 -9.57 2.96
N VAL A 212 12.72 -10.70 3.42
CA VAL A 212 11.90 -10.78 4.63
C VAL A 212 12.76 -10.80 5.91
N ILE A 213 14.01 -11.24 5.79
CA ILE A 213 14.95 -11.39 6.92
C ILE A 213 15.70 -10.08 7.19
N PHE A 214 16.09 -9.37 6.13
CA PHE A 214 16.98 -8.20 6.21
C PHE A 214 16.26 -6.87 6.48
N PHE A 215 14.93 -6.86 6.50
CA PHE A 215 14.14 -5.70 6.88
C PHE A 215 13.45 -5.90 8.22
#